data_AF-A0A7X2T1T7-F1
#
_entry.id   AF-A0A7X2T1T7-F1
#
_cell.length_a   1.000
_cell.length_b   1.000
_cell.length_c   1.000
_cell.angle_alpha   90.00
_cell.angle_beta   90.00
_cell.angle_gamma   90.00
#
_symmetry.space_group_name_H-M   'P 1'
#
loop_
_entity.id
_entity.type
_entity.pdbx_description
1 polymer ?
#
loop_
_entity_poly.entity_id
_entity_poly.type
_entity_poly.pdbx_seq_one_letter_code
_entity_poly.pdbx_strand_id
1 'polypeptide(L)'
;MIEDSIRVIVIFLIFLFMDIILRAVLKHGKPFTKKTVNCLRTISILIMLVALLPKTAAVAEGILYSGTSVVTIDFIKDGAVLMIGAVIGIISEIFRYGCDLEEEMDYIV
;
A
#
# COMPACT_ATOMS: atom_id res chain seq x y z
N MET A 1 20.20 9.41 -3.15
CA MET A 1 20.57 8.31 -2.22
C MET A 1 19.47 8.05 -1.18
N ILE A 2 18.96 9.08 -0.51
CA ILE A 2 17.85 8.94 0.46
C ILE A 2 16.55 8.55 -0.25
N GLU A 3 16.25 9.15 -1.41
CA GLU A 3 15.07 8.81 -2.22
C GLU A 3 14.97 7.31 -2.54
N ASP A 4 16.04 6.73 -3.09
CA ASP A 4 16.08 5.31 -3.47
C ASP A 4 15.95 4.40 -2.25
N SER A 5 16.60 4.77 -1.14
CA SER A 5 16.53 4.01 0.12
C SER A 5 15.11 3.95 0.67
N ILE A 6 14.41 5.09 0.68
CA ILE A 6 13.00 5.17 1.10
C ILE A 6 12.14 4.31 0.19
N ARG A 7 12.33 4.41 -1.14
CA ARG A 7 11.57 3.62 -2.10
C ARG A 7 11.72 2.11 -1.86
N VAL A 8 12.95 1.63 -1.65
CA VAL A 8 13.23 0.22 -1.37
C VAL A 8 12.58 -0.23 -0.06
N ILE A 9 12.65 0.59 1.00
CA ILE A 9 12.03 0.27 2.29
C ILE A 9 10.51 0.12 2.15
N VAL A 10 9.85 1.06 1.46
CA VAL A 10 8.39 1.00 1.31
C VAL A 10 7.97 -0.21 0.45
N ILE A 11 8.72 -0.50 -0.62
CA ILE A 11 8.49 -1.71 -1.44
C ILE A 11 8.66 -2.99 -0.60
N PHE A 12 9.71 -3.06 0.24
CA PHE A 12 9.92 -4.18 1.14
C PHE A 12 8.74 -4.36 2.12
N LEU A 13 8.22 -3.26 2.69
CA LEU A 13 7.03 -3.31 3.55
C LEU A 13 5.81 -3.84 2.80
N ILE A 14 5.60 -3.44 1.55
CA ILE A 14 4.49 -3.97 0.72
C ILE A 14 4.61 -5.49 0.58
N PHE A 15 5.81 -6.00 0.24
CA PHE A 15 6.04 -7.44 0.14
C PHE A 15 5.85 -8.17 1.47
N LEU A 16 6.24 -7.57 2.59
CA LEU A 16 6.01 -8.12 3.93
C LEU A 16 4.52 -8.29 4.22
N PHE A 17 3.70 -7.27 3.95
CA PHE A 17 2.25 -7.38 4.13
C PHE A 17 1.61 -8.38 3.17
N MET A 18 2.12 -8.49 1.95
CA MET A 18 1.66 -9.50 0.99
C MET A 18 1.98 -10.92 1.47
N ASP A 19 3.16 -11.15 2.04
CA ASP A 19 3.54 -12.44 2.65
C ASP A 19 2.64 -12.76 3.86
N ILE A 20 2.30 -11.77 4.68
CA ILE A 20 1.35 -11.95 5.80
C ILE A 20 -0.02 -12.41 5.29
N ILE A 21 -0.53 -11.80 4.22
CA ILE A 21 -1.80 -12.22 3.59
C ILE A 21 -1.68 -13.64 3.06
N LEU A 22 -0.62 -13.96 2.31
CA LEU A 22 -0.42 -15.27 1.70
C LEU A 22 -0.34 -16.37 2.76
N ARG A 23 0.42 -16.15 3.85
CA ARG A 23 0.49 -17.08 4.98
C ARG A 23 -0.84 -17.23 5.69
N ALA A 24 -1.62 -16.15 5.83
CA ALA A 24 -2.94 -16.23 6.44
C ALA A 24 -3.89 -17.10 5.59
N VAL A 25 -3.88 -16.92 4.27
CA VAL A 25 -4.66 -17.74 3.34
C VAL A 25 -4.21 -19.21 3.38
N LEU A 26 -2.91 -19.47 3.34
CA LEU A 26 -2.36 -20.82 3.40
C LEU A 26 -2.69 -21.55 4.71
N LYS A 27 -2.72 -20.83 5.84
CA LYS A 27 -2.97 -21.42 7.16
C LYS A 27 -4.46 -21.64 7.45
N HIS A 28 -5.31 -20.67 7.09
CA HIS A 28 -6.71 -20.67 7.47
C HIS A 28 -7.66 -21.08 6.33
N GLY A 29 -7.17 -21.18 5.09
CA GLY A 29 -7.96 -21.52 3.91
C GLY A 29 -8.95 -20.43 3.47
N LYS A 30 -9.19 -19.41 4.29
CA LYS A 30 -10.14 -18.32 4.03
C LYS A 30 -9.39 -17.01 3.68
N PRO A 31 -9.62 -16.42 2.51
CA PRO A 31 -9.04 -15.12 2.15
C PRO A 31 -9.75 -13.94 2.81
N PHE A 32 -11.03 -14.10 3.17
CA PHE A 32 -11.88 -13.06 3.73
C PHE A 32 -11.76 -13.01 5.26
N THR A 33 -10.68 -12.40 5.73
CA THR A 33 -10.53 -12.10 7.17
C THR A 33 -10.37 -10.61 7.39
N LYS A 34 -10.85 -10.10 8.53
CA LYS A 34 -10.62 -8.71 8.98
C LYS A 34 -9.13 -8.33 8.96
N LYS A 35 -8.24 -9.31 9.22
CA LYS A 35 -6.78 -9.13 9.11
C LYS A 35 -6.32 -8.90 7.67
N THR A 36 -6.80 -9.70 6.71
CA THR A 36 -6.49 -9.53 5.27
C THR A 36 -6.94 -8.17 4.76
N VAL A 37 -8.15 -7.73 5.13
CA VAL A 37 -8.69 -6.40 4.76
C VAL A 37 -7.78 -5.29 5.26
N ASN A 38 -7.40 -5.31 6.53
CA ASN A 38 -6.52 -4.29 7.10
C ASN A 38 -5.12 -4.32 6.46
N CYS A 39 -4.59 -5.49 6.10
CA CYS A 39 -3.33 -5.59 5.37
C CYS A 39 -3.46 -4.98 3.96
N LEU A 40 -4.54 -5.26 3.22
CA LEU A 40 -4.79 -4.66 1.90
C LEU A 40 -4.92 -3.14 1.97
N ARG A 41 -5.63 -2.60 2.96
CA ARG A 41 -5.71 -1.15 3.23
C ARG A 41 -4.33 -0.55 3.50
N THR A 42 -3.51 -1.25 4.29
CA THR A 42 -2.15 -0.81 4.59
C THR A 42 -1.28 -0.80 3.34
N ILE A 43 -1.37 -1.83 2.50
CA ILE A 43 -0.67 -1.90 1.21
C ILE A 43 -1.10 -0.75 0.29
N SER A 44 -2.40 -0.45 0.19
CA SER A 44 -2.91 0.68 -0.61
C SER A 44 -2.27 2.01 -0.19
N ILE A 45 -2.25 2.29 1.13
CA ILE A 45 -1.63 3.49 1.67
C ILE A 45 -0.12 3.51 1.40
N LEU A 46 0.59 2.40 1.60
CA LEU A 46 2.02 2.32 1.33
C LEU A 46 2.34 2.58 -0.14
N ILE A 47 1.55 2.03 -1.08
CA ILE A 47 1.73 2.27 -2.52
C ILE A 47 1.55 3.76 -2.85
N MET A 48 0.54 4.41 -2.27
CA MET A 48 0.37 5.85 -2.46
C MET A 48 1.56 6.64 -1.91
N LEU A 49 2.10 6.21 -0.76
CA LEU A 49 3.30 6.83 -0.18
C LEU A 49 4.55 6.62 -1.04
N VAL A 50 4.70 5.51 -1.78
CA VAL A 50 5.82 5.31 -2.72
C VAL A 50 5.89 6.44 -3.76
N ALA A 51 4.74 6.93 -4.23
CA ALA A 51 4.72 7.99 -5.23
C ALA A 51 5.14 9.37 -4.67
N LEU A 52 4.89 9.62 -3.38
CA LEU A 52 5.02 10.94 -2.78
C LEU A 52 6.23 11.08 -1.85
N LEU A 53 6.43 10.11 -0.94
CA LEU A 53 7.39 10.17 0.16
C LEU A 53 8.84 10.35 -0.32
N PRO A 54 9.34 9.58 -1.31
CA PRO A 54 10.71 9.72 -1.78
C PRO A 54 10.99 11.12 -2.35
N LYS A 55 10.02 11.69 -3.07
CA LYS A 55 10.11 13.03 -3.65
C LYS A 55 10.13 14.11 -2.58
N THR A 56 9.26 14.01 -1.57
CA THR A 56 9.27 14.96 -0.45
C THR A 56 10.58 14.93 0.33
N ALA A 57 11.19 13.76 0.48
CA ALA A 57 12.51 13.62 1.12
C ALA A 57 13.62 14.26 0.27
N ALA A 58 13.61 14.05 -1.06
CA ALA A 58 14.55 14.69 -1.97
C ALA A 58 14.45 16.22 -1.93
N VAL A 59 13.24 16.77 -1.79
CA VAL A 59 13.01 18.20 -1.66
C VAL A 59 13.55 18.75 -0.34
N ALA A 60 13.28 18.05 0.77
CA ALA A 60 13.82 18.43 2.07
C ALA A 60 15.35 18.42 2.09
N GLU A 61 15.96 17.41 1.46
CA GLU A 61 17.41 17.31 1.27
C GLU A 61 17.94 18.51 0.44
N GLY A 62 17.33 18.81 -0.70
CA GLY A 62 17.74 19.95 -1.54
C GLY A 62 17.65 21.31 -0.83
N ILE A 63 16.59 21.53 -0.04
CA ILE A 63 16.45 22.76 0.77
C ILE A 63 17.55 22.84 1.83
N LEU A 64 17.83 21.75 2.53
CA LEU A 64 18.82 21.71 3.62
C LEU A 64 20.26 21.90 3.13
N TYR A 65 20.63 21.30 2.00
CA TYR A 65 22.01 21.29 1.51
C TYR A 65 22.31 22.37 0.47
N SER A 66 21.33 22.80 -0.32
CA SER A 66 21.55 23.64 -1.50
C SER A 66 20.78 24.97 -1.47
N GLY A 67 19.92 25.19 -0.48
CA GLY A 67 19.07 26.39 -0.35
C GLY A 67 18.02 26.56 -1.46
N THR A 68 17.99 25.64 -2.42
CA THR A 68 17.05 25.60 -3.55
C THR A 68 16.72 24.14 -3.86
N SER A 69 15.48 23.88 -4.27
CA SER A 69 15.04 22.55 -4.66
C SER A 69 14.09 22.65 -5.86
N VAL A 70 14.24 21.73 -6.81
CA VAL A 70 13.34 21.59 -7.97
C VAL A 70 12.60 20.28 -7.85
N VAL A 71 11.27 20.35 -7.76
CA VAL A 71 10.41 19.16 -7.74
C VAL A 71 9.99 18.83 -9.15
N THR A 72 10.32 17.63 -9.62
CA THR A 72 9.79 17.12 -10.90
C THR A 72 8.71 16.07 -10.61
N ILE A 73 7.47 16.42 -10.93
CA ILE A 73 6.33 15.50 -10.85
C ILE A 73 6.13 14.90 -12.24
N ASP A 74 6.26 13.58 -12.36
CA ASP A 74 5.96 12.85 -13.58
C ASP A 74 4.52 12.37 -13.45
N PHE A 75 3.58 13.20 -13.92
CA PHE A 75 2.15 12.94 -13.79
C PHE A 75 1.73 11.55 -14.29
N ILE A 76 2.42 11.00 -15.29
CA ILE A 76 2.10 9.69 -15.85
C ILE A 76 2.57 8.61 -14.89
N LYS A 77 3.85 8.63 -14.49
CA LYS A 77 4.40 7.58 -13.61
C LYS A 77 3.85 7.66 -12.20
N ASP A 78 3.83 8.84 -11.60
CA ASP A 78 3.33 9.04 -10.23
C ASP A 78 1.82 8.83 -10.18
N GLY A 79 1.10 9.32 -11.19
CA GLY A 79 -0.34 9.11 -11.32
C GLY A 79 -0.71 7.65 -11.47
N ALA A 80 0.04 6.87 -12.26
CA ALA A 80 -0.18 5.43 -12.38
C ALA A 80 0.00 4.70 -11.04
N VAL A 81 1.04 5.03 -10.27
CA VAL A 81 1.28 4.42 -8.95
C VAL A 81 0.15 4.77 -7.97
N LEU A 82 -0.30 6.02 -7.95
CA LEU A 82 -1.44 6.45 -7.13
C LEU A 82 -2.73 5.71 -7.52
N MET A 83 -2.98 5.54 -8.82
CA MET A 83 -4.13 4.80 -9.33
C MET A 83 -4.08 3.32 -8.91
N ILE A 84 -2.92 2.67 -8.97
CA ILE A 84 -2.74 1.30 -8.46
C ILE A 84 -3.07 1.23 -6.97
N GLY A 85 -2.58 2.18 -6.18
CA GLY A 85 -2.91 2.29 -4.76
C GLY A 85 -4.42 2.42 -4.54
N ALA A 86 -5.12 3.23 -5.34
CA ALA A 86 -6.57 3.40 -5.25
C ALA A 86 -7.33 2.12 -5.60
N VAL A 87 -6.92 1.41 -6.67
CA VAL A 87 -7.51 0.12 -7.06
C VAL A 87 -7.37 -0.91 -5.95
N ILE A 88 -6.19 -1.00 -5.32
CA ILE A 88 -5.99 -1.92 -4.17
C ILE A 88 -6.86 -1.51 -2.98
N GLY A 89 -7.05 -0.21 -2.75
CA GLY A 89 -7.98 0.31 -1.76
C GLY A 89 -9.42 -0.17 -2.02
N ILE A 90 -9.88 -0.11 -3.27
CA ILE A 90 -11.19 -0.64 -3.67
C ILE A 90 -11.27 -2.15 -3.45
N ILE A 91 -10.22 -2.90 -3.82
CA ILE A 91 -10.16 -4.35 -3.58
C ILE A 91 -10.28 -4.67 -2.08
N SER A 92 -9.65 -3.86 -1.21
CA SER A 92 -9.79 -4.04 0.24
C SER A 92 -11.23 -3.94 0.72
N GLU A 93 -12.03 -3.10 0.07
CA GLU A 93 -13.44 -2.88 0.39
C GLU A 93 -14.32 -4.04 -0.09
N ILE A 94 -14.00 -4.60 -1.26
CA ILE A 94 -14.61 -5.84 -1.74
C ILE A 94 -14.34 -6.99 -0.76
N PHE A 95 -13.11 -7.10 -0.26
CA PHE A 95 -12.76 -8.11 0.74
C PHE A 95 -13.48 -7.89 2.07
N ARG A 96 -13.72 -6.64 2.48
CA ARG A 96 -14.53 -6.32 3.67
C ARG A 96 -15.94 -6.85 3.52
N TYR A 97 -16.59 -6.53 2.40
CA TYR A 97 -17.93 -7.03 2.10
C TYR A 97 -17.98 -8.57 2.07
N GLY A 98 -16.95 -9.21 1.50
CA GLY A 98 -16.82 -10.66 1.54
C GLY A 98 -16.70 -11.24 2.96
N CYS A 99 -16.02 -10.54 3.88
CA CYS A 99 -15.96 -10.95 5.30
C CYS A 99 -17.36 -10.90 5.95
N ASP A 100 -18.11 -9.82 5.70
CA ASP A 100 -19.44 -9.63 6.27
C ASP A 100 -20.39 -10.73 5.76
N LEU A 101 -20.29 -11.11 4.47
CA LEU A 101 -21.07 -12.18 3.86
C LEU A 101 -20.70 -13.57 4.40
N GLU A 102 -19.41 -13.87 4.61
CA GLU A 102 -18.99 -15.13 5.25
C GLU A 102 -19.49 -15.21 6.69
N GLU A 103 -19.45 -14.11 7.43
CA GLU A 103 -19.91 -14.04 8.83
C GLU A 103 -21.42 -14.33 8.90
N GLU A 104 -22.24 -13.73 8.03
CA GLU A 104 -23.68 -14.02 7.94
C GLU A 104 -23.98 -15.49 7.59
N MET A 105 -23.23 -16.08 6.67
CA MET A 105 -23.44 -17.48 6.26
C MET A 105 -23.08 -18.46 7.37
N ASP A 106 -22.00 -18.21 8.11
CA ASP A 106 -21.59 -19.02 9.26
C ASP A 106 -22.60 -18.92 10.44
N TYR A 107 -23.47 -17.90 10.49
CA TYR A 107 -24.54 -17.79 11.49
C TYR A 107 -25.82 -18.58 11.14
N ILE A 108 -26.03 -18.92 9.87
CA ILE A 108 -27.25 -19.59 9.40
C ILE A 108 -27.11 -21.12 9.46
N VAL A 109 -25.88 -21.64 9.45
CA VAL A 109 -25.54 -23.08 9.51
C VAL A 109 -25.29 -23.52 10.94
#